data_AF-A0A1H3K0P9-F1
#
_entry.id   AF-A0A1H3K0P9-F1
#
_cell.length_a   1.000
_cell.length_b   1.000
_cell.length_c   1.000
_cell.angle_alpha   90.00
_cell.angle_beta   90.00
_cell.angle_gamma   90.00
#
_symmetry.space_group_name_H-M   'P 1'
#
loop_
_entity.id
_entity.type
_entity.pdbx_description
1 polymer ?
#
loop_
_entity_poly.entity_id
_entity_poly.type
_entity_poly.pdbx_seq_one_letter_code
_entity_poly.pdbx_strand_id
1 'polypeptide(L)'
;MVIGADLEAAAESHADLPDADEVYDREEPIPLSALFDDAFVAAHTDFETFDELVAASPSDADVAGDLGEVPSGLWDEFVAEHTDFADEEAFVMAARDNWVAKKLDLE
;
A
#
# COMPACT_ATOMS: atom_id res chain seq x y z
N MET A 1 25.90 13.97 -21.87
CA MET A 1 25.09 12.74 -21.72
C MET A 1 26.05 11.68 -21.26
N VAL A 2 26.07 11.39 -19.96
CA VAL A 2 26.92 10.35 -19.38
C VAL A 2 26.25 9.02 -19.73
N ILE A 3 26.96 8.17 -20.45
CA ILE A 3 26.51 6.84 -20.87
C ILE A 3 26.74 5.91 -19.68
N GLY A 4 25.80 5.01 -19.36
CA GLY A 4 25.77 4.28 -18.07
C GLY A 4 27.08 3.63 -17.60
N ALA A 5 27.98 3.25 -18.54
CA ALA A 5 29.31 2.73 -18.22
C ALA A 5 30.26 3.77 -17.57
N ASP A 6 30.15 5.05 -17.90
CA ASP A 6 30.93 6.12 -17.27
C ASP A 6 30.46 6.39 -15.83
N LEU A 7 29.17 6.18 -15.54
CA LEU A 7 28.62 6.38 -14.20
C LEU A 7 29.10 5.30 -13.23
N GLU A 8 29.11 4.05 -13.68
CA GLU A 8 29.55 2.90 -12.86
C GLU A 8 31.06 2.94 -12.61
N ALA A 9 31.87 3.24 -13.64
CA ALA A 9 33.31 3.43 -13.48
C ALA A 9 33.66 4.64 -12.60
N ALA A 10 32.87 5.72 -12.68
CA ALA A 10 33.03 6.86 -11.78
C ALA A 10 32.67 6.47 -10.33
N ALA A 11 31.61 5.69 -10.12
CA ALA A 11 31.22 5.23 -8.80
C ALA A 11 32.27 4.33 -8.16
N GLU A 12 32.81 3.35 -8.87
CA GLU A 12 33.87 2.45 -8.37
C GLU A 12 35.17 3.19 -8.01
N SER A 13 35.46 4.32 -8.67
CA SER A 13 36.67 5.11 -8.43
C SER A 13 36.60 5.98 -7.17
N HIS A 14 35.42 6.13 -6.56
CA HIS A 14 35.19 6.95 -5.38
C HIS A 14 34.83 6.09 -4.16
N ALA A 15 35.80 5.88 -3.26
CA ALA A 15 35.63 5.12 -2.03
C ALA A 15 34.80 5.85 -0.94
N ASP A 16 34.39 7.09 -1.19
CA ASP A 16 33.59 7.93 -0.28
C ASP A 16 32.11 7.98 -0.69
N LEU A 17 31.67 7.16 -1.65
CA LEU A 17 30.26 7.12 -2.00
C LEU A 17 29.50 6.34 -0.91
N PRO A 18 28.45 6.95 -0.33
CA PRO A 18 27.56 6.24 0.58
C PRO A 18 26.91 5.07 -0.15
N ASP A 19 26.67 3.98 0.57
CA ASP A 19 25.90 2.87 0.03
C ASP A 19 24.51 3.36 -0.39
N ALA A 20 23.91 2.72 -1.40
CA ALA A 20 22.58 3.11 -1.87
C ALA A 20 21.56 3.15 -0.71
N ASP A 21 21.69 2.22 0.24
CA ASP A 21 20.85 2.12 1.44
C ASP A 21 21.11 3.22 2.48
N GLU A 22 22.23 3.94 2.40
CA GLU A 22 22.56 5.08 3.26
C GLU A 22 22.01 6.41 2.71
N VAL A 23 21.70 6.46 1.41
CA VAL A 23 21.10 7.64 0.74
C VAL A 23 19.61 7.44 0.50
N TYR A 24 19.22 6.20 0.27
CA TYR A 24 17.86 5.79 -0.03
C TYR A 24 17.38 4.90 1.11
N ASP A 25 16.48 5.41 1.95
CA ASP A 25 15.78 4.58 2.92
C ASP A 25 15.00 3.51 2.14
N ARG A 26 15.41 2.24 2.29
CA ARG A 26 14.68 1.09 1.78
C ARG A 26 13.29 1.08 2.42
N GLU A 27 12.30 1.45 1.62
CA GLU A 27 10.90 1.03 1.68
C GLU A 27 10.35 0.99 3.12
N GLU A 28 10.08 2.16 3.70
CA GLU A 28 9.32 2.23 4.94
C GLU A 28 7.94 1.61 4.68
N PRO A 29 7.59 0.49 5.35
CA PRO A 29 6.34 -0.20 5.10
C PRO A 29 5.17 0.73 5.43
N ILE A 30 4.27 0.93 4.48
CA ILE A 30 3.09 1.76 4.66
C ILE A 30 2.09 0.98 5.51
N PRO A 31 1.66 1.50 6.68
CA PRO A 31 0.61 0.86 7.45
C PRO A 31 -0.67 0.75 6.64
N LEU A 32 -1.37 -0.39 6.71
CA LEU A 32 -2.64 -0.57 6.01
C LEU A 32 -3.68 0.48 6.39
N SER A 33 -3.72 0.90 7.67
CA SER A 33 -4.58 1.99 8.13
C SER A 33 -4.23 3.37 7.56
N ALA A 34 -3.01 3.54 7.04
CA ALA A 34 -2.66 4.76 6.30
C ALA A 34 -3.12 4.67 4.84
N LEU A 35 -3.07 3.48 4.23
CA LEU A 35 -3.51 3.22 2.86
C LEU A 35 -5.04 3.27 2.74
N PHE A 36 -5.72 2.60 3.66
CA PHE A 36 -7.17 2.54 3.81
C PHE A 36 -7.60 3.48 4.93
N ASP A 37 -7.51 4.78 4.67
CA ASP A 37 -7.98 5.76 5.63
C ASP A 37 -9.51 5.74 5.78
N ASP A 38 -10.01 6.18 6.93
CA ASP A 38 -11.44 6.15 7.27
C ASP A 38 -12.32 6.85 6.23
N ALA A 39 -11.84 7.93 5.60
CA ALA A 39 -12.62 8.64 4.58
C ALA A 39 -12.75 7.83 3.29
N PHE A 40 -11.70 7.10 2.89
CA PHE A 40 -11.76 6.17 1.76
C PHE A 40 -12.69 4.99 2.05
N VAL A 41 -12.58 4.39 3.24
CA VAL A 41 -13.41 3.24 3.64
C VAL A 41 -14.88 3.63 3.73
N ALA A 42 -15.21 4.73 4.40
CA ALA A 42 -16.59 5.20 4.52
C ALA A 42 -17.20 5.66 3.18
N ALA A 43 -16.37 6.02 2.19
CA ALA A 43 -16.84 6.42 0.87
C ALA A 43 -17.17 5.24 -0.05
N HIS A 44 -16.54 4.08 0.16
CA HIS A 44 -16.58 2.95 -0.77
C HIS A 44 -17.10 1.65 -0.16
N THR A 45 -17.45 1.65 1.12
CA THR A 45 -17.88 0.46 1.87
C THR A 45 -18.99 0.83 2.84
N ASP A 46 -19.64 -0.18 3.41
CA ASP A 46 -20.66 0.02 4.46
C ASP A 46 -20.07 0.28 5.86
N PHE A 47 -18.74 0.36 6.00
CA PHE A 47 -18.02 0.49 7.27
C PHE A 47 -17.46 1.90 7.47
N GLU A 48 -17.25 2.32 8.72
CA GLU A 48 -16.70 3.66 9.01
C GLU A 48 -15.16 3.66 9.06
N THR A 49 -14.53 2.51 9.35
CA THR A 49 -13.07 2.38 9.48
C THR A 49 -12.56 1.08 8.86
N PHE A 50 -11.29 1.05 8.49
CA PHE A 50 -10.69 -0.18 7.94
C PHE A 50 -10.63 -1.31 8.96
N ASP A 51 -10.49 -1.00 10.25
CA ASP A 51 -10.51 -2.01 11.32
C ASP A 51 -11.89 -2.69 11.40
N GLU A 52 -12.99 -1.96 11.25
CA GLU A 52 -14.34 -2.54 11.20
C GLU A 52 -14.53 -3.46 10.00
N LEU A 53 -14.01 -3.06 8.84
CA LEU A 53 -14.04 -3.88 7.62
C LEU A 53 -13.26 -5.18 7.82
N VAL A 54 -12.08 -5.10 8.43
CA VAL A 54 -11.25 -6.27 8.74
C VAL A 54 -11.94 -7.19 9.74
N ALA A 55 -12.52 -6.64 10.82
CA ALA A 55 -13.25 -7.43 11.81
C ALA A 55 -14.50 -8.15 11.24
N ALA A 56 -15.12 -7.59 10.19
CA ALA A 56 -16.25 -8.20 9.51
C ALA A 56 -15.84 -9.20 8.41
N SER A 57 -14.58 -9.17 8.00
CA SER A 57 -14.05 -9.99 6.91
C SER A 57 -13.95 -11.48 7.30
N PRO A 58 -13.80 -12.40 6.32
CA PRO A 58 -13.53 -13.81 6.59
C PRO A 58 -12.12 -14.10 7.13
N SER A 59 -11.38 -13.08 7.59
CA SER A 59 -10.07 -13.25 8.23
C SER A 59 -10.20 -13.55 9.74
N ASP A 60 -9.13 -14.05 10.35
CA ASP A 60 -9.06 -14.22 11.81
C ASP A 60 -8.62 -12.93 12.55
N ALA A 61 -8.51 -11.79 11.85
CA ALA A 61 -8.01 -10.54 12.38
C ALA A 61 -9.14 -9.63 12.89
N ASP A 62 -8.95 -9.02 14.06
CA ASP A 62 -9.89 -8.04 14.62
C ASP A 62 -9.58 -6.61 14.16
N VAL A 63 -8.35 -6.34 13.69
CA VAL A 63 -7.86 -5.01 13.28
C VAL A 63 -6.89 -5.12 12.12
N ALA A 64 -6.71 -4.03 11.37
CA ALA A 64 -5.86 -3.97 10.19
C ALA A 64 -4.40 -4.35 10.44
N GLY A 65 -3.87 -4.03 11.63
CA GLY A 65 -2.50 -4.37 12.00
C GLY A 65 -2.25 -5.87 12.17
N ASP A 66 -3.31 -6.64 12.39
CA ASP A 66 -3.27 -8.10 12.56
C ASP A 66 -3.69 -8.84 11.28
N LEU A 67 -4.06 -8.08 10.22
CA LEU A 67 -4.44 -8.64 8.93
C LEU A 67 -3.22 -9.30 8.28
N GLY A 68 -3.15 -10.62 8.41
CA GLY A 68 -2.13 -11.46 7.77
C GLY A 68 -2.50 -11.82 6.33
N GLU A 69 -2.01 -12.96 5.86
CA GLU A 69 -2.42 -13.50 4.56
C GLU A 69 -3.85 -14.05 4.65
N VAL A 70 -4.78 -13.50 3.88
CA VAL A 70 -6.15 -14.02 3.75
C VAL A 70 -6.19 -15.04 2.60
N PRO A 71 -6.89 -16.18 2.74
CA PRO A 71 -7.03 -17.13 1.64
C PRO A 71 -7.61 -16.47 0.38
N SER A 72 -6.91 -16.65 -0.74
CA SER A 72 -7.31 -16.07 -2.02
C SER A 72 -8.72 -16.53 -2.43
N GLY A 73 -9.55 -15.56 -2.86
CA GLY A 73 -10.93 -15.78 -3.29
C GLY A 73 -12.00 -15.51 -2.23
N LEU A 74 -11.74 -15.76 -0.93
CA LEU A 74 -12.71 -15.39 0.12
C LEU A 74 -12.75 -13.88 0.33
N TRP A 75 -11.57 -13.25 0.26
CA TRP A 75 -11.47 -11.80 0.34
C TRP A 75 -12.07 -11.12 -0.90
N ASP A 76 -11.84 -11.66 -2.10
CA ASP A 76 -12.47 -11.16 -3.33
C ASP A 76 -14.00 -11.14 -3.23
N GLU A 77 -14.61 -12.23 -2.75
CA GLU A 77 -16.06 -12.32 -2.60
C GLU A 77 -16.57 -11.32 -1.54
N PHE A 78 -15.87 -11.20 -0.41
CA PHE A 78 -16.19 -10.22 0.62
C PHE A 78 -16.12 -8.78 0.10
N VAL A 79 -15.07 -8.44 -0.63
CA VAL A 79 -14.89 -7.11 -1.24
C VAL A 79 -16.00 -6.84 -2.25
N ALA A 80 -16.34 -7.80 -3.10
CA ALA A 80 -17.41 -7.67 -4.08
C ALA A 80 -18.80 -7.48 -3.45
N GLU A 81 -19.03 -8.00 -2.25
CA GLU A 81 -20.30 -7.89 -1.54
C GLU A 81 -20.42 -6.60 -0.70
N HIS A 82 -19.32 -6.16 -0.09
CA HIS A 82 -19.32 -5.09 0.91
C HIS A 82 -18.65 -3.77 0.47
N THR A 83 -18.17 -3.71 -0.78
CA THR A 83 -17.53 -2.51 -1.32
C THR A 83 -18.02 -2.20 -2.74
N ASP A 84 -17.68 -1.02 -3.24
CA ASP A 84 -17.93 -0.63 -4.64
C ASP A 84 -17.05 -1.36 -5.67
N PHE A 85 -16.11 -2.22 -5.23
CA PHE A 85 -15.10 -2.85 -6.07
C PHE A 85 -15.43 -4.31 -6.38
N ALA A 86 -14.95 -4.80 -7.53
CA ALA A 86 -15.29 -6.16 -8.00
C ALA A 86 -14.47 -7.27 -7.34
N ASP A 87 -13.29 -6.94 -6.80
CA ASP A 87 -12.31 -7.88 -6.27
C ASP A 87 -11.28 -7.13 -5.40
N GLU A 88 -10.42 -7.90 -4.71
CA GLU A 88 -9.34 -7.39 -3.87
C GLU A 88 -8.43 -6.42 -4.62
N GLU A 89 -8.02 -6.80 -5.83
CA GLU A 89 -7.04 -6.06 -6.62
C GLU A 89 -7.57 -4.66 -6.93
N ALA A 90 -8.81 -4.55 -7.39
CA ALA A 90 -9.46 -3.28 -7.65
C ALA A 90 -9.55 -2.41 -6.39
N PHE A 91 -9.88 -2.99 -5.24
CA PHE A 91 -9.96 -2.28 -3.98
C PHE A 91 -8.61 -1.75 -3.49
N VAL A 92 -7.58 -2.59 -3.51
CA VAL A 92 -6.21 -2.22 -3.11
C VAL A 92 -5.63 -1.15 -4.04
N MET A 93 -5.85 -1.27 -5.35
CA MET A 93 -5.36 -0.29 -6.33
C MET A 93 -6.04 1.07 -6.16
N ALA A 94 -7.35 1.09 -5.87
CA ALA A 94 -8.06 2.34 -5.59
C ALA A 94 -7.58 3.00 -4.29
N ALA A 95 -7.37 2.22 -3.22
CA ALA A 95 -6.82 2.72 -1.96
C ALA A 95 -5.41 3.31 -2.15
N ARG A 96 -4.57 2.63 -2.95
CA ARG A 96 -3.26 3.13 -3.36
C ARG A 96 -3.36 4.47 -4.07
N ASP A 97 -4.22 4.58 -5.07
CA ASP A 97 -4.35 5.80 -5.87
C ASP A 97 -4.86 6.97 -5.01
N ASN A 98 -5.81 6.72 -4.09
CA ASN A 98 -6.25 7.68 -3.08
C ASN A 98 -5.07 8.12 -2.19
N TRP A 99 -4.32 7.19 -1.60
CA TRP A 99 -3.18 7.50 -0.74
C TRP A 99 -2.10 8.31 -1.47
N VAL A 100 -1.77 7.93 -2.71
CA VAL A 100 -0.80 8.65 -3.54
C VAL A 100 -1.29 10.06 -3.84
N ALA A 101 -2.58 10.24 -4.16
CA ALA A 101 -3.15 11.56 -4.37
C ALA A 101 -3.01 12.44 -3.13
N LYS A 102 -3.30 11.91 -1.93
CA LYS A 102 -3.12 12.64 -0.65
C LYS A 102 -1.67 13.04 -0.43
N LYS A 103 -0.73 12.11 -0.68
CA LYS A 103 0.70 12.34 -0.48
C LYS A 103 1.30 13.36 -1.45
N LEU A 104 0.71 13.49 -2.64
CA LEU A 104 1.14 14.41 -3.68
C LEU A 104 0.33 15.72 -3.69
N ASP A 105 -0.62 15.91 -2.76
CA ASP A 105 -1.49 17.10 -2.67
C ASP A 105 -2.29 17.32 -3.97
N LEU A 106 -2.87 16.24 -4.50
CA LEU A 106 -3.63 16.23 -5.76
C LEU A 106 -5.15 16.23 -5.57
N GLU A 107 -5.63 16.31 -4.33
CA GLU A 107 -7.04 16.27 -3.92
C GLU A 107 -7.70 17.65 -3.80
#